data_AF-M4F773-F1
#
_entry.id   AF-M4F773-F1
#
_cell.length_a   1.000
_cell.length_b   1.000
_cell.length_c   1.000
_cell.angle_alpha   90.00
_cell.angle_beta   90.00
_cell.angle_gamma   90.00
#
_symmetry.space_group_name_H-M   'P 1'
#
loop_
_entity.id
_entity.type
_entity.pdbx_description
1 polymer ?
#
loop_
_entity_poly.entity_id
_entity_poly.type
_entity_poly.pdbx_seq_one_letter_code
_entity_poly.pdbx_strand_id
1 'polypeptide(L)' 'MVEKYLVDKLEEYESAVGDGNTKMAPKIERFPPGFETIPRNPIVLDLAYNCIEFPVLEERKKTERKGFISRLWGGRN' A
#
# COMPACT_ATOMS: atom_id res chain seq x y z
N MET A 1 35.06 -16.98 6.22
CA MET A 1 33.99 -17.85 6.74
C MET A 1 32.71 -17.40 6.04
N VAL A 2 32.05 -18.28 5.28
CA VAL A 2 30.82 -17.92 4.56
C VAL A 2 29.71 -17.80 5.60
N GLU A 3 29.12 -16.61 5.75
CA GLU A 3 27.90 -16.43 6.54
C GLU A 3 26.78 -17.25 5.89
N LYS A 4 26.31 -18.27 6.60
CA LYS A 4 25.11 -19.04 6.20
C LYS A 4 23.87 -18.16 6.41
N TYR A 5 22.91 -18.24 5.50
CA TYR A 5 21.66 -17.48 5.65
C TYR A 5 20.84 -18.02 6.83
N LEU A 6 20.03 -17.18 7.47
CA LEU A 6 19.18 -17.58 8.59
C LEU A 6 18.19 -18.70 8.21
N VAL A 7 17.79 -18.75 6.93
CA VAL A 7 16.94 -19.80 6.37
C VAL A 7 17.61 -21.18 6.44
N ASP A 8 18.94 -21.24 6.40
CA ASP A 8 19.69 -22.49 6.42
C ASP A 8 19.83 -23.09 7.84
N LYS A 9 19.39 -22.35 8.89
CA LYS A 9 19.51 -22.73 10.31
C LYS A 9 18.17 -22.99 11.00
N LEU A 10 17.09 -23.17 10.25
CA LEU A 10 15.74 -23.33 10.84
C LEU A 10 15.61 -24.55 11.77
N GLU A 11 16.41 -25.59 11.55
CA GLU A 11 16.45 -26.82 12.36
C GLU A 11 17.50 -26.75 13.50
N GLU A 12 18.33 -25.70 13.54
CA GLU A 12 19.40 -25.54 14.52
C GLU A 12 18.98 -24.54 15.61
N TYR A 13 18.84 -25.01 16.85
CA TYR A 13 18.64 -24.11 17.99
C TYR A 13 19.98 -23.52 18.45
N GLU A 14 20.15 -22.21 18.29
CA GLU A 14 21.29 -21.45 18.80
C GLU A 14 20.87 -20.65 20.04
N SER A 15 21.44 -20.96 21.21
CA SER A 15 21.14 -20.28 22.47
C SER A 15 21.59 -18.81 22.42
N ALA A 16 20.65 -17.86 22.59
CA ALA A 16 20.95 -16.43 22.71
C ALA A 16 21.81 -16.06 23.95
N VAL A 17 21.95 -17.01 24.89
CA VAL A 17 22.71 -16.87 26.13
C VAL A 17 24.08 -17.57 26.03
N GLY A 18 24.37 -18.27 24.93
CA GLY A 18 25.56 -19.10 24.76
C GLY A 18 25.49 -20.42 25.52
N ASP A 19 26.58 -21.20 25.47
CA ASP A 19 26.74 -22.42 26.27
C ASP A 19 26.89 -22.06 27.76
N GLY A 20 26.35 -22.89 28.66
CA GLY A 20 26.39 -22.66 30.11
C GLY A 20 27.78 -22.52 30.74
N ASN A 21 28.86 -22.79 29.99
CA ASN A 21 30.25 -22.64 30.42
C ASN A 21 30.94 -21.38 29.85
N THR A 22 30.21 -20.54 29.11
CA THR A 22 30.76 -19.30 28.56
C THR A 22 30.63 -18.18 29.60
N LYS A 23 31.75 -17.58 30.00
CA LYS A 23 31.77 -16.39 30.88
C LYS A 23 31.31 -15.11 30.18
N MET A 24 30.74 -15.23 28.99
CA MET A 24 30.37 -14.10 28.15
C MET A 24 28.99 -13.61 28.58
N ALA A 25 28.87 -12.32 28.87
CA ALA A 25 27.59 -11.73 29.21
C ALA A 25 26.62 -11.94 28.04
N PRO A 26 25.38 -12.40 28.29
CA PRO A 26 24.43 -12.67 27.22
C PRO A 26 24.08 -11.36 26.52
N LYS A 27 24.17 -11.37 25.18
CA LYS A 27 23.88 -10.21 24.34
C LYS A 27 22.36 -10.09 24.16
N ILE A 28 21.67 -9.81 25.26
CA ILE A 28 20.22 -9.58 25.27
C ILE A 28 20.01 -8.11 24.95
N GLU A 29 19.50 -7.83 23.74
CA GLU A 29 19.09 -6.50 23.35
C GLU A 29 17.94 -6.04 24.26
N ARG A 30 18.01 -4.80 24.74
CA ARG A 30 16.95 -4.27 25.61
C ARG A 30 15.69 -3.98 24.79
N PHE A 31 14.52 -4.29 25.35
CA PHE A 31 13.24 -3.95 24.74
C PHE A 31 12.61 -2.73 25.44
N PRO A 32 12.11 -1.71 24.69
CA PRO A 32 12.18 -1.61 23.24
C PRO A 32 13.62 -1.36 22.78
N PRO A 33 14.00 -1.84 21.58
CA PRO A 33 15.29 -1.51 20.99
C PRO A 33 15.42 0.02 20.91
N GLY A 34 16.65 0.52 21.01
CA GLY A 34 16.92 1.94 20.89
C GLY A 34 16.39 2.49 19.56
N PHE A 35 15.94 3.74 19.55
CA PHE A 35 15.64 4.43 18.31
C PHE A 35 16.95 4.68 17.55
N GLU A 36 17.09 4.08 16.38
CA GLU A 36 18.22 4.28 15.49
C GLU A 36 17.79 4.96 14.21
N THR A 37 18.52 6.01 13.81
CA THR A 37 18.31 6.65 12.50
C THR A 37 18.97 5.79 11.43
N ILE A 38 18.16 5.08 10.64
CA ILE A 38 18.64 4.32 9.50
C ILE A 38 18.52 5.21 8.25
N PRO A 39 19.61 5.44 7.49
CA PRO A 39 19.51 6.14 6.22
C PRO A 39 18.66 5.31 5.25
N ARG A 40 17.60 5.91 4.71
CA ARG A 40 16.68 5.27 3.76
C ARG A 40 16.53 6.16 2.54
N ASN A 41 16.13 5.53 1.43
CA ASN A 41 15.71 6.27 0.25
C ASN A 41 14.53 7.18 0.61
N PRO A 42 14.46 8.41 0.07
CA PRO A 42 13.36 9.31 0.33
C PRO A 42 12.04 8.71 -0.13
N ILE A 43 10.99 8.95 0.64
CA ILE A 43 9.64 8.56 0.25
C ILE A 43 9.16 9.56 -0.81
N VAL A 44 8.87 9.07 -2.01
CA VAL A 44 8.27 9.85 -3.10
C VAL A 44 6.82 9.40 -3.27
N LEU A 45 5.88 10.34 -3.17
CA LEU A 45 4.46 10.10 -3.32
C LEU A 45 3.99 10.71 -4.65
N ASP A 46 3.35 9.92 -5.50
CA ASP A 46 2.70 10.43 -6.71
C ASP A 46 1.32 11.02 -6.36
N LEU A 47 1.30 12.34 -6.11
CA LEU A 47 0.07 13.07 -5.80
C LEU A 47 -0.73 13.42 -7.06
N ALA A 48 -0.15 13.30 -8.27
CA ALA A 48 -0.86 13.61 -9.50
C ALA A 48 -2.02 12.62 -9.74
N TYR A 49 -1.87 11.38 -9.25
CA TYR A 49 -2.94 10.39 -9.27
C TYR A 49 -4.22 10.86 -8.57
N ASN A 50 -4.10 11.61 -7.47
CA ASN A 50 -5.27 12.14 -6.75
C ASN A 50 -6.03 13.21 -7.53
N CYS A 51 -5.41 13.78 -8.58
CA CYS A 51 -6.01 14.81 -9.42
C CYS A 51 -6.76 14.21 -10.63
N ILE A 52 -6.85 12.88 -10.73
CA ILE A 52 -7.63 12.23 -11.78
C ILE A 52 -9.11 12.38 -11.43
N GLU A 53 -9.76 13.36 -12.06
CA GLU A 53 -11.19 13.64 -11.90
C GLU A 53 -11.93 13.42 -13.22
N PHE A 54 -13.20 13.04 -13.13
CA PHE A 54 -14.05 12.98 -14.32
C PHE A 54 -14.37 14.40 -14.81
N PRO A 55 -14.43 14.61 -16.15
CA PRO A 55 -14.86 15.88 -16.69
C PRO A 55 -16.33 16.14 -16.36
N VAL A 56 -16.74 17.40 -16.34
CA VAL A 56 -18.15 17.79 -16.16
C VAL A 56 -18.98 17.21 -17.32
N LEU A 57 -19.96 16.35 -17.00
CA LEU A 57 -20.77 15.64 -17.99
C LEU A 57 -22.14 16.29 -18.27
N GLU A 58 -22.47 17.42 -17.63
CA GLU A 58 -23.80 18.03 -17.74
C GLU A 58 -24.16 18.42 -19.19
N GLU A 59 -23.20 18.92 -19.97
CA GLU A 59 -23.40 19.30 -21.38
C GLU A 59 -23.53 18.08 -22.32
N ARG A 60 -23.11 16.90 -21.87
CA ARG A 60 -23.21 15.64 -22.62
C ARG A 60 -24.46 14.84 -22.28
N LYS A 61 -25.25 15.25 -21.28
CA LYS A 61 -26.54 14.64 -21.00
C LYS A 61 -27.49 14.98 -22.15
N LYS A 62 -27.97 13.95 -22.85
CA LYS A 62 -29.02 14.09 -23.88
C LYS A 62 -30.22 14.75 -23.22
N THR A 63 -30.49 16.01 -23.57
CA THR A 63 -31.73 16.67 -23.15
C THR A 63 -32.89 15.79 -23.61
N GLU A 64 -33.73 15.35 -22.68
CA GLU A 64 -35.00 14.75 -23.05
C GLU A 64 -35.81 15.82 -23.77
N ARG A 65 -35.75 15.81 -25.11
CA ARG A 65 -36.69 16.52 -25.95
C ARG A 65 -38.05 15.89 -25.70
N LYS A 66 -38.77 16.37 -24.67
CA LYS A 66 -40.19 16.08 -24.49
C LYS A 66 -40.87 16.40 -25.81
N GLY A 67 -41.32 15.36 -26.51
CA GLY A 67 -41.76 15.42 -27.89
C GLY A 67 -42.99 16.30 -28.05
N PHE A 68 -42.79 17.56 -28.42
CA PHE A 68 -43.86 18.48 -28.83
C PHE A 68 -44.51 18.11 -30.18
N ILE A 69 -44.08 17.03 -30.83
CA ILE A 69 -44.57 16.59 -32.15
C ILE A 69 -45.60 15.44 -32.06
N SER A 70 -45.77 14.81 -30.88
CA SER A 70 -46.71 13.69 -30.70
C SER A 70 -48.18 14.06 -30.95
N ARG A 71 -48.55 15.34 -30.83
CA ARG A 71 -49.94 15.82 -31.01
C ARG A 71 -50.30 16.22 -32.44
N LEU A 72 -49.33 16.32 -33.36
CA LEU A 72 -49.57 16.77 -34.75
C LEU A 72 -49.92 15.63 -35.73
N TRP A 73 -49.85 14.36 -35.29
CA TRP A 73 -50.11 13.18 -36.13
C TRP A 73 -51.30 12.32 -35.64
N GLY A 74 -52.10 12.83 -34.70
CA GLY A 74 -53.23 12.10 -34.08
C GLY A 74 -54.62 12.54 -34.51
N GLY A 75 -54.76 13.20 -35.68
CA GLY A 75 -56.05 13.74 -36.10
C GLY A 75 -56.13 13.99 -37.60
N ARG A 76 -56.32 12.92 -38.38
CA ARG A 76 -56.98 12.94 -39.69
C ARG A 76 -57.69 11.59 -39.85
N ASN A 77 -58.98 11.69 -40.16
CA ASN A 77 -59.90 10.61 -40.52
C ASN A 77 -59.30 9.62 -41.53
#